data_AF-A0AB36YRM1-F1
#
_entry.id   AF-A0AB36YRM1-F1
#
_cell.length_a   1.000
_cell.length_b   1.000
_cell.length_c   1.000
_cell.angle_alpha   90.00
_cell.angle_beta   90.00
_cell.angle_gamma   90.00
#
_symmetry.space_group_name_H-M   'P 1'
#
loop_
_entity.id
_entity.type
_entity.pdbx_description
1 polymer ?
#
loop_
_entity_poly.entity_id
_entity_poly.type
_entity_poly.pdbx_seq_one_letter_code
_entity_poly.pdbx_strand_id
1 'polypeptide(L)' 'MPFIVIDTTNDYNPINKRQFATETEAEAAATQELQANPRVVLSTAKVLKVFKAEVTVTAQAPEEVVPEDAPEEASE' A
#
# COMPACT_ATOMS: atom_id res chain seq x y z
N MET A 1 -12.38 -17.40 7.17
CA MET A 1 -11.93 -16.15 7.85
C MET A 1 -10.42 -16.14 7.71
N PRO A 2 -9.83 -15.07 7.16
CA PRO A 2 -8.41 -15.08 6.84
C PRO A 2 -7.52 -14.96 8.09
N PHE A 3 -6.29 -15.42 7.95
CA PHE A 3 -5.20 -15.28 8.91
C PHE A 3 -4.16 -14.32 8.34
N ILE A 4 -3.43 -13.64 9.21
CA ILE A 4 -2.33 -12.75 8.84
C ILE A 4 -1.09 -13.09 9.66
N VAL A 5 0.06 -12.75 9.10
CA VAL A 5 1.34 -12.74 9.82
C VAL A 5 1.76 -11.28 9.95
N ILE A 6 2.15 -10.88 11.15
CA ILE A 6 2.56 -9.52 11.48
C ILE A 6 4.01 -9.56 11.94
N ASP A 7 4.90 -8.98 11.16
CA ASP A 7 6.27 -8.65 11.53
C ASP A 7 6.25 -7.38 12.38
N THR A 8 6.47 -7.54 13.69
CA THR A 8 6.54 -6.42 14.65
C THR A 8 7.91 -5.75 14.68
N THR A 9 8.89 -6.30 13.98
CA THR A 9 10.24 -5.74 13.84
C THR A 9 10.33 -4.81 12.63
N ASN A 10 9.54 -5.09 11.58
CA ASN A 10 9.47 -4.27 10.37
C ASN A 10 8.04 -4.16 9.82
N ASP A 11 7.40 -3.01 10.05
CA ASP A 11 6.04 -2.73 9.57
C ASP A 11 5.92 -2.75 8.04
N TYR A 12 7.01 -2.51 7.31
CA TYR A 12 7.02 -2.50 5.84
C TYR A 12 7.22 -3.88 5.21
N ASN A 13 7.35 -4.95 6.02
CA ASN A 13 7.50 -6.29 5.49
C ASN A 13 6.28 -6.65 4.62
N PRO A 14 6.46 -7.09 3.37
CA PRO A 14 5.36 -7.48 2.49
C PRO A 14 4.49 -8.59 3.08
N ILE A 15 5.02 -9.41 4.00
CA ILE A 15 4.25 -10.45 4.68
C ILE A 15 3.05 -9.88 5.46
N ASN A 16 3.18 -8.65 5.97
CA ASN A 16 2.13 -7.94 6.73
C ASN A 16 0.88 -7.64 5.88
N LYS A 17 1.02 -7.62 4.56
CA LYS A 17 -0.07 -7.34 3.61
C LYS A 17 -0.72 -8.62 3.07
N ARG A 18 -0.15 -9.79 3.38
CA ARG A 18 -0.69 -11.08 2.94
C ARG A 18 -1.77 -11.58 3.89
N GLN A 19 -2.82 -12.12 3.29
CA GLN A 19 -3.87 -12.86 4.00
C GLN A 19 -3.82 -14.32 3.57
N PHE A 20 -3.88 -15.21 4.54
CA PHE A 20 -3.86 -16.66 4.36
C PHE A 20 -5.25 -17.23 4.62
N ALA A 21 -5.63 -18.28 3.90
CA ALA A 21 -6.94 -18.89 4.07
C ALA A 21 -7.02 -19.73 5.36
N THR A 22 -5.89 -20.31 5.76
CA THR A 22 -5.77 -21.21 6.91
C THR A 22 -4.68 -20.77 7.88
N GLU A 23 -4.79 -21.25 9.13
CA GLU A 23 -3.79 -21.03 10.17
C GLU A 23 -2.45 -21.66 9.81
N THR A 24 -2.49 -22.90 9.29
CA THR A 24 -1.29 -23.66 8.90
C THR A 24 -0.49 -22.97 7.80
N GLU A 25 -1.17 -22.35 6.82
CA GLU A 25 -0.48 -21.56 5.78
C GLU A 25 0.19 -20.31 6.35
N ALA A 26 -0.46 -19.63 7.29
CA ALA A 26 0.10 -18.45 7.95
C ALA A 26 1.31 -18.82 8.81
N GLU A 27 1.23 -19.93 9.56
CA GLU A 27 2.34 -20.44 10.37
C GLU A 27 3.51 -20.92 9.50
N ALA A 28 3.25 -21.59 8.38
CA ALA A 28 4.29 -21.98 7.44
C ALA A 28 5.01 -20.75 6.85
N ALA A 29 4.25 -19.71 6.50
CA ALA A 29 4.82 -18.45 6.02
C ALA A 29 5.63 -17.72 7.09
N ALA A 30 5.13 -17.65 8.33
CA ALA A 30 5.87 -17.07 9.45
C ALA A 30 7.17 -17.84 9.74
N THR A 31 7.11 -19.17 9.71
CA THR A 31 8.29 -20.03 9.91
C THR A 31 9.33 -19.81 8.82
N GLN A 32 8.90 -19.71 7.56
CA GLN A 32 9.80 -19.46 6.43
C GLN A 32 10.48 -18.09 6.54
N GLU A 33 9.73 -17.06 6.95
CA GLU A 33 10.28 -15.71 7.16
C GLU A 33 11.27 -15.68 8.33
N LEU A 34 10.96 -16.37 9.42
CA LEU A 34 11.87 -16.50 10.57
C LEU A 34 13.17 -17.23 10.19
N GLN A 35 13.09 -18.25 9.33
CA GLN A 35 14.27 -18.94 8.81
C GLN A 35 15.13 -18.02 7.92
N ALA A 36 14.49 -17.20 7.09
CA ALA A 36 15.18 -16.24 6.23
C ALA A 36 15.82 -15.12 7.04
N ASN A 37 15.19 -14.70 8.14
CA ASN A 37 15.62 -13.56 8.92
C ASN A 37 15.44 -13.78 10.43
N PRO A 38 16.40 -14.44 11.12
CA PRO A 38 16.22 -14.94 12.49
C PRO A 38 16.00 -13.87 13.57
N ARG A 39 16.15 -12.59 13.22
CA ARG A 39 16.01 -11.44 14.14
C ARG A 39 14.60 -10.87 14.17
N VAL A 40 13.72 -11.29 13.27
CA VAL A 40 12.35 -10.78 13.19
C VAL A 40 11.49 -11.38 14.29
N VAL A 41 10.50 -10.62 14.74
CA VAL A 41 9.47 -11.07 15.66
C VAL A 41 8.16 -11.09 14.91
N LEU A 42 7.61 -12.29 14.72
CA LEU A 42 6.40 -12.52 13.93
C LEU A 42 5.25 -12.97 14.83
N SER A 43 4.07 -12.45 14.58
CA SER A 43 2.83 -12.84 15.25
C SER A 43 1.79 -13.29 14.24
N THR A 44 1.23 -14.47 14.44
CA THR A 44 0.10 -14.99 13.64
C THR A 44 -1.20 -14.54 14.29
N ALA A 45 -2.11 -13.97 13.52
CA ALA A 45 -3.41 -13.51 14.02
C ALA A 45 -4.56 -13.90 13.10
N LYS A 46 -5.71 -14.22 13.70
CA LYS A 46 -6.97 -14.44 12.98
C LYS A 46 -7.68 -13.11 12.75
N VAL A 47 -8.04 -12.82 11.51
CA VAL A 47 -8.75 -11.59 11.16
C VAL A 47 -10.23 -11.73 11.48
N LEU A 48 -10.72 -10.86 12.37
CA LEU A 48 -12.14 -10.84 12.77
C LEU A 48 -12.97 -9.85 11.97
N LYS A 49 -12.41 -8.67 11.65
CA LYS A 49 -13.08 -7.59 10.91
C LYS A 49 -12.05 -6.90 10.03
N VAL A 50 -12.49 -6.46 8.85
CA VAL A 50 -11.68 -5.66 7.92
C VAL A 50 -12.45 -4.37 7.66
N PHE A 51 -11.81 -3.24 7.89
CA PHE A 51 -12.35 -1.92 7.55
C PHE A 51 -11.56 -1.39 6.36
N LYS A 52 -12.26 -0.90 5.33
CA LYS A 52 -11.66 -0.34 4.12
C LYS A 52 -12.24 1.05 3.90
N ALA A 53 -11.37 2.03 3.65
CA ALA A 53 -11.76 3.35 3.18
C ALA A 53 -11.73 3.36 1.64
N GLU A 54 -12.71 4.01 1.04
CA GLU A 54 -12.72 4.31 -0.39
C GLU A 54 -12.35 5.79 -0.56
N VAL A 55 -11.33 6.06 -1.40
CA VAL A 55 -10.91 7.43 -1.72
C VAL A 55 -11.32 7.72 -3.15
N THR A 56 -12.22 8.68 -3.31
CA THR A 56 -12.60 9.20 -4.63
C THR A 56 -11.70 10.39 -4.96
N VAL A 57 -10.83 10.23 -5.96
CA VAL A 57 -9.97 11.31 -6.45
C VAL A 57 -10.70 12.05 -7.57
N THR A 58 -11.05 13.31 -7.33
CA THR A 58 -11.58 14.20 -8.36
C THR A 58 -10.46 15.09 -8.90
N ALA A 59 -10.21 15.03 -10.21
CA ALA A 59 -9.28 15.92 -10.88
C ALA A 59 -10.03 17.18 -11.35
N GLN A 60 -9.50 18.35 -11.01
CA GLN A 60 -9.93 19.61 -11.60
C GLN A 60 -9.06 19.88 -12.84
N ALA A 61 -9.69 20.15 -13.98
CA ALA A 61 -8.95 20.52 -15.19
C ALA A 61 -8.20 21.84 -14.93
N PRO A 62 -6.94 21.97 -15.39
CA PRO A 62 -6.22 23.23 -15.32
C PRO A 62 -6.98 24.31 -16.10
N GLU A 63 -6.95 25.55 -15.62
CA GLU A 63 -7.51 26.69 -16.36
C GLU A 63 -6.80 26.84 -17.71
N GLU A 64 -7.59 27.11 -18.76
CA GLU A 64 -7.07 27.30 -20.11
C GLU A 64 -6.28 28.60 -20.16
N VAL A 65 -4.96 28.49 -20.31
CA VAL A 65 -4.08 29.65 -20.43
C VAL A 65 -4.34 30.27 -21.80
N VAL A 66 -5.06 31.40 -21.83
CA VAL A 66 -5.18 32.23 -23.04
C VAL A 66 -3.79 32.78 -23.34
N PRO A 67 -3.20 32.50 -24.52
CA PRO A 67 -1.93 33.12 -24.88
C PRO A 67 -2.11 34.64 -24.93
N GLU A 68 -1.33 35.36 -24.12
CA GLU A 68 -1.25 36.81 -24.15
C GLU A 68 -0.71 37.21 -25.54
N ASP A 69 -1.47 38.08 -26.21
CA ASP A 69 -1.21 38.58 -27.56
C ASP A 69 0.29 38.77 -27.83
N ALA A 70 0.78 38.12 -28.88
CA ALA A 70 2.13 38.35 -29.38
C ALA A 70 2.28 39.85 -29.71
N PRO A 71 3.41 40.49 -29.36
CA PRO A 71 3.57 41.91 -29.63
C PRO A 71 3.49 42.15 -31.13
N GLU A 72 2.55 43.03 -31.50
CA GLU A 72 2.38 43.60 -32.84
C GLU A 72 3.76 44.05 -33.35
N GLU A 73 4.23 43.45 -34.44
CA GLU A 73 5.39 43.94 -35.18
C GLU A 73 5.14 45.41 -35.50
N ALA A 74 5.90 46.30 -34.87
CA ALA A 74 5.91 47.72 -35.15
C ALA A 74 6.32 47.94 -36.61
N SER A 75 5.32 48.09 -37.47
CA SER A 75 5.44 48.73 -38.77
C SER A 75 5.69 50.22 -38.57
N GLU A 76 6.88 50.68 -38.98
CA GLU A 76 7.19 51.84 -39.84
C GLU A 76 8.56 52.46 -39.54
#